data_AF-A0A367QQJ0-F1
#
_entry.id   AF-A0A367QQJ0-F1
#
_cell.length_a   1.000
_cell.length_b   1.000
_cell.length_c   1.000
_cell.angle_alpha   90.00
_cell.angle_beta   90.00
_cell.angle_gamma   90.00
#
_symmetry.space_group_name_H-M   'P 1'
#
loop_
_entity.id
_entity.type
_entity.pdbx_description
1 polymer ?
#
loop_
_entity_poly.entity_id
_entity_poly.type
_entity_poly.pdbx_seq_one_letter_code
_entity_poly.pdbx_strand_id
1 'polypeptide(L)'
;MRKALGKEPKTPYEETNYAAPAPNSDKWSSEAIAARSKARPWRMEQLKMAEVLKENPGFEFLLSCWDDDPALRILIKKLVVRFPQWGFVAVDGVLIKWNE
;
A
#
# COMPACT_ATOMS: atom_id res chain seq x y z
N MET A 1 -11.91 0.64 63.72
CA MET A 1 -10.72 0.86 62.85
C MET A 1 -10.84 0.01 61.61
N ARG A 2 -10.91 0.63 60.42
CA ARG A 2 -10.17 0.34 59.17
C ARG A 2 -10.78 1.19 58.05
N LYS A 3 -9.96 2.07 57.48
CA LYS A 3 -10.26 2.88 56.28
C LYS A 3 -10.33 1.99 55.04
N ALA A 4 -11.15 2.38 54.07
CA ALA A 4 -10.91 2.20 52.64
C ALA A 4 -11.88 3.13 51.89
N LEU A 5 -11.62 3.65 50.69
CA LEU A 5 -10.44 4.03 49.92
C LEU A 5 -11.03 4.85 48.74
N GLY A 6 -10.24 5.73 48.14
CA GLY A 6 -10.66 6.78 47.20
C GLY A 6 -11.72 6.40 46.16
N LYS A 7 -12.64 7.34 45.92
CA LYS A 7 -13.49 7.36 44.73
C LYS A 7 -12.61 7.79 43.55
N GLU A 8 -12.35 6.89 42.61
CA GLU A 8 -11.74 7.26 41.32
C GLU A 8 -12.79 7.93 40.42
N PRO A 9 -12.46 9.04 39.74
CA PRO A 9 -13.30 9.61 38.70
C PRO A 9 -13.22 8.74 37.43
N LYS A 10 -14.35 8.16 37.03
CA LYS A 10 -14.51 7.55 35.69
C LYS A 10 -14.55 8.67 34.65
N THR A 11 -13.47 8.85 33.91
CA THR A 11 -13.50 9.56 32.62
C THR A 11 -14.14 8.65 31.58
N PRO A 12 -15.12 9.11 30.78
CA PRO A 12 -15.53 8.36 29.61
C PRO A 12 -14.42 8.50 28.57
N TYR A 13 -13.58 7.49 28.45
CA TYR A 13 -12.83 7.28 27.21
C TYR A 13 -13.87 6.88 26.16
N GLU A 14 -14.25 7.83 25.31
CA GLU A 14 -14.80 7.49 24.00
C GLU A 14 -13.68 6.82 23.21
N GLU A 15 -13.61 5.50 23.39
CA GLU A 15 -12.97 4.59 22.46
C GLU A 15 -13.72 4.74 21.14
N THR A 16 -13.27 5.73 20.37
CA THR A 16 -13.60 5.88 18.97
C THR A 16 -13.00 4.65 18.32
N ASN A 17 -13.83 3.61 18.25
CA ASN A 17 -13.59 2.39 17.54
C ASN A 17 -13.29 2.80 16.10
N TYR A 18 -12.02 2.97 15.76
CA TYR A 18 -11.54 2.85 14.39
C TYR A 18 -11.70 1.38 14.02
N ALA A 19 -12.96 0.98 13.80
CA ALA A 19 -13.26 -0.31 13.21
C ALA A 19 -12.54 -0.32 11.86
N ALA A 20 -11.58 -1.24 11.73
CA ALA A 20 -10.91 -1.48 10.48
C ALA A 20 -11.98 -1.66 9.38
N PRO A 21 -11.83 -1.02 8.20
CA PRO A 21 -12.77 -1.22 7.11
C PRO A 21 -12.94 -2.71 6.86
N ALA A 22 -14.20 -3.15 6.69
CA ALA A 22 -14.51 -4.55 6.46
C ALA A 22 -13.65 -5.09 5.30
N PRO A 23 -13.11 -6.33 5.42
CA PRO A 23 -12.27 -6.90 4.37
C PRO A 23 -13.06 -6.94 3.06
N ASN A 24 -12.52 -6.30 2.02
CA ASN A 24 -13.14 -6.25 0.70
C ASN A 24 -13.04 -7.63 0.01
N SER A 25 -14.01 -8.50 0.31
CA SER A 25 -14.10 -9.86 -0.25
C SER A 25 -13.97 -9.87 -1.77
N ASP A 26 -14.47 -8.85 -2.44
CA ASP A 26 -14.53 -8.78 -3.91
C ASP A 26 -13.14 -8.59 -4.53
N LYS A 27 -12.25 -7.80 -3.90
CA LYS A 27 -10.87 -7.56 -4.38
C LYS A 27 -10.01 -8.81 -4.29
N TRP A 28 -10.31 -9.68 -3.33
CA TRP A 28 -9.60 -10.93 -3.10
C TRP A 28 -10.42 -12.16 -3.48
N SER A 29 -11.48 -11.97 -4.27
CA SER A 29 -12.22 -13.07 -4.88
C SER A 29 -11.31 -13.89 -5.80
N SER A 30 -11.62 -15.17 -5.98
CA SER A 30 -10.87 -16.04 -6.90
C SER A 30 -10.81 -15.49 -8.32
N GLU A 31 -11.88 -14.83 -8.77
CA GLU A 31 -11.95 -14.19 -10.09
C GLU A 31 -11.04 -12.96 -10.17
N ALA A 32 -11.09 -12.06 -9.19
CA ALA A 32 -10.18 -10.92 -9.12
C ALA A 32 -8.71 -11.37 -9.04
N ILE A 33 -8.42 -12.42 -8.27
CA ILE A 33 -7.09 -13.07 -8.20
C ILE A 33 -6.66 -13.62 -9.57
N ALA A 34 -7.58 -14.25 -10.32
CA ALA A 34 -7.28 -14.77 -11.64
C ALA A 34 -7.04 -13.63 -12.65
N ALA A 35 -7.85 -12.57 -12.61
CA ALA A 35 -7.71 -11.40 -13.48
C ALA A 35 -6.36 -10.69 -13.26
N ARG A 36 -5.98 -10.41 -12.00
CA ARG A 36 -4.66 -9.81 -11.70
C ARG A 36 -3.51 -10.72 -12.11
N SER A 37 -3.66 -12.05 -11.94
CA SER A 37 -2.62 -13.00 -12.32
C SER A 37 -2.42 -13.05 -13.84
N LYS A 38 -3.48 -12.90 -14.64
CA LYS A 38 -3.40 -12.79 -16.11
C LYS A 38 -2.73 -11.48 -16.56
N ALA A 39 -2.96 -10.38 -15.84
CA ALA A 39 -2.36 -9.08 -16.16
C ALA A 39 -0.90 -8.93 -15.69
N ARG A 40 -0.48 -9.72 -14.69
CA ARG A 40 0.85 -9.65 -14.08
C ARG A 40 2.02 -9.75 -15.09
N PRO A 41 2.05 -10.69 -16.06
CA PRO A 41 3.19 -10.81 -16.97
C PRO A 41 3.47 -9.53 -17.74
N TRP A 42 2.42 -8.92 -18.31
CA TRP A 42 2.53 -7.67 -19.06
C TRP A 42 2.98 -6.51 -18.17
N ARG A 43 2.41 -6.35 -16.97
CA ARG A 43 2.84 -5.30 -16.02
C ARG A 43 4.30 -5.47 -15.60
N MET A 44 4.73 -6.72 -15.37
CA MET A 44 6.10 -7.02 -15.01
C MET A 44 7.07 -6.75 -16.16
N GLU A 45 6.69 -7.04 -17.41
CA GLU A 45 7.47 -6.68 -18.58
C GLU A 45 7.61 -5.16 -18.72
N GLN A 46 6.52 -4.40 -18.58
CA GLN A 46 6.56 -2.93 -18.60
C GLN A 46 7.50 -2.36 -17.53
N LEU A 47 7.46 -2.88 -16.31
CA LEU A 47 8.36 -2.46 -15.22
C LEU A 47 9.83 -2.79 -15.53
N LYS A 48 10.10 -3.95 -16.15
CA LYS A 48 11.46 -4.32 -16.59
C LYS A 48 11.93 -3.42 -17.74
N MET A 49 11.05 -3.08 -18.68
CA MET A 49 11.38 -2.17 -19.79
C MET A 49 11.68 -0.76 -19.28
N ALA A 50 10.92 -0.25 -18.32
CA ALA A 50 11.23 1.00 -17.63
C ALA A 50 12.63 0.98 -16.99
N GLU A 51 13.03 -0.14 -16.40
CA GLU A 51 14.37 -0.34 -15.85
C GLU A 51 15.47 -0.30 -16.94
N VAL A 52 15.25 -1.01 -18.05
CA VAL A 52 16.21 -1.11 -19.17
C VAL A 52 16.37 0.23 -19.88
N LEU A 53 15.24 0.89 -20.18
CA LEU A 53 15.20 2.17 -20.88
C LEU A 53 15.50 3.36 -19.97
N LYS A 54 15.51 3.15 -18.64
CA LYS A 54 15.62 4.21 -17.62
C LYS A 54 14.52 5.28 -17.76
N GLU A 55 13.39 4.90 -18.34
CA GLU A 55 12.26 5.77 -18.62
C GLU A 55 11.22 5.66 -17.51
N ASN A 56 10.66 6.80 -17.09
CA ASN A 56 9.66 6.85 -16.05
C ASN A 56 8.33 6.26 -16.58
N PRO A 57 7.80 5.16 -16.01
CA PRO A 57 6.56 4.55 -16.47
C PRO A 57 5.30 5.30 -16.07
N GLY A 58 5.43 6.38 -15.28
CA GLY A 58 4.33 7.22 -14.80
C GLY A 58 3.77 6.76 -13.44
N PHE A 59 3.36 7.73 -12.63
CA PHE A 59 2.86 7.47 -11.28
C PHE A 59 1.58 6.63 -11.28
N GLU A 60 0.61 6.95 -12.15
CA GLU A 60 -0.68 6.24 -12.22
C GLU A 60 -0.50 4.76 -12.56
N PHE A 61 0.43 4.45 -13.47
CA PHE A 61 0.77 3.07 -13.79
C PHE A 61 1.37 2.36 -12.58
N LEU A 62 2.35 2.96 -11.91
CA LEU A 62 2.97 2.37 -10.73
C LEU A 62 1.97 2.18 -9.59
N LEU A 63 1.08 3.14 -9.34
CA LEU A 63 0.04 3.07 -8.33
C LEU A 63 -0.96 1.96 -8.64
N SER A 64 -1.42 1.85 -9.91
CA SER A 64 -2.31 0.76 -10.33
C SER A 64 -1.68 -0.63 -10.10
N CYS A 65 -0.38 -0.77 -10.36
CA CYS A 65 0.35 -2.02 -10.11
C CYS A 65 0.53 -2.28 -8.61
N TRP A 66 0.79 -1.23 -7.83
CA TRP A 66 1.00 -1.27 -6.39
C TRP A 66 -0.25 -1.73 -5.64
N ASP A 67 -1.41 -1.20 -6.02
CA ASP A 67 -2.69 -1.46 -5.36
C ASP A 67 -3.30 -2.81 -5.76
N ASP A 68 -3.11 -3.24 -7.00
CA ASP A 68 -3.74 -4.44 -7.55
C ASP A 68 -2.93 -5.72 -7.26
N ASP A 69 -1.59 -5.67 -7.34
CA ASP A 69 -0.76 -6.86 -7.21
C ASP A 69 0.39 -6.72 -6.19
N PRO A 70 0.25 -7.32 -5.00
CA PRO A 70 1.31 -7.35 -3.99
C PRO A 70 2.65 -7.88 -4.51
N ALA A 71 2.64 -8.77 -5.52
CA ALA A 71 3.86 -9.32 -6.11
C ALA A 71 4.70 -8.26 -6.86
N LEU A 72 4.06 -7.22 -7.40
CA LEU A 72 4.74 -6.16 -8.16
C LEU A 72 5.36 -5.10 -7.24
N ARG A 73 4.89 -4.96 -5.99
CA ARG A 73 5.41 -3.98 -5.02
C ARG A 73 6.91 -4.10 -4.80
N ILE A 74 7.46 -5.32 -4.79
CA ILE A 74 8.90 -5.56 -4.59
C ILE A 74 9.70 -4.96 -5.76
N LEU A 75 9.23 -5.13 -6.99
CA LEU A 75 9.89 -4.56 -8.16
C LEU A 75 9.77 -3.03 -8.17
N ILE A 76 8.58 -2.50 -7.89
CA ILE A 76 8.35 -1.05 -7.81
C ILE A 76 9.26 -0.41 -6.75
N LYS A 77 9.36 -1.00 -5.54
CA LYS A 77 10.29 -0.56 -4.48
C LYS A 77 11.73 -0.48 -4.99
N LYS A 78 12.20 -1.52 -5.69
CA LYS A 78 13.55 -1.54 -6.27
C LYS A 78 13.76 -0.43 -7.31
N LEU A 79 12.76 -0.20 -8.17
CA LEU A 79 12.83 0.82 -9.21
C LEU A 79 12.89 2.23 -8.64
N VAL A 80 12.00 2.58 -7.71
CA VAL A 80 11.97 3.95 -7.15
C VAL A 80 13.23 4.27 -6.32
N VAL A 81 13.82 3.27 -5.67
CA VAL A 81 15.14 3.42 -5.02
C VAL A 81 16.27 3.59 -6.04
N ARG A 82 16.20 2.87 -7.17
CA ARG A 82 17.21 2.93 -8.22
C ARG A 82 17.15 4.23 -9.04
N PHE A 83 15.95 4.77 -9.22
CA PHE A 83 15.70 5.94 -10.06
C PHE A 83 15.03 7.05 -9.23
N PRO A 84 15.74 7.63 -8.25
CA PRO A 84 15.18 8.66 -7.36
C PRO A 84 14.74 9.92 -8.14
N GLN A 85 15.32 10.18 -9.31
CA GLN A 85 14.94 11.30 -10.18
C GLN A 85 13.51 11.21 -10.72
N TRP A 86 12.85 10.05 -10.62
CA TRP A 86 11.43 9.93 -10.96
C TRP A 86 10.51 10.59 -9.93
N GLY A 87 11.02 10.97 -8.75
CA GLY A 87 10.25 11.70 -7.75
C GLY A 87 9.16 10.86 -7.09
N PHE A 88 9.36 9.55 -6.97
CA PHE A 88 8.43 8.64 -6.30
C PHE A 88 9.12 7.94 -5.13
N VAL A 89 8.39 7.73 -4.05
CA VAL A 89 8.89 7.04 -2.85
C VAL A 89 7.88 5.99 -2.41
N ALA A 90 8.40 4.84 -2.00
CA ALA A 90 7.63 3.74 -1.44
C ALA A 90 7.97 3.59 0.05
N VAL A 91 7.05 3.97 0.93
CA VAL A 91 7.22 3.99 2.39
C VAL A 91 6.00 3.39 3.05
N ASP A 92 6.17 2.59 4.11
CA ASP A 92 5.08 2.04 4.93
C ASP A 92 3.90 1.40 4.16
N GLY A 93 4.20 0.76 3.02
CA GLY A 93 3.19 0.10 2.21
C GLY A 93 2.39 1.02 1.28
N VAL A 94 2.75 2.30 1.20
CA VAL A 94 2.20 3.27 0.24
C VAL A 94 3.23 3.70 -0.80
N LEU A 95 2.75 4.12 -1.96
CA LEU A 95 3.54 4.74 -3.02
C LEU A 95 3.07 6.19 -3.19
N ILE A 96 3.99 7.16 -3.09
CA ILE A 96 3.68 8.60 -3.12
C ILE A 96 4.63 9.34 -4.06
N LYS A 97 4.20 10.53 -4.52
CA LYS A 97 5.08 11.49 -5.19
C LYS A 97 5.87 12.26 -4.13
N TRP A 98 7.17 12.36 -4.32
CA TRP A 98 8.11 13.08 -3.46
C TRP A 98 8.63 14.30 -4.24
N ASN A 99 7.77 15.32 -4.40
CA ASN A 99 8.10 16.72 -4.77
C ASN A 99 6.84 17.57 -5.05
N GLU A 100 5.78 17.41 -4.25
CA GLU A 100 4.73 18.45 -4.20
C GLU A 100 5.13 19.54 -3.20
#